data_AF-A0AAW7I2F7-F1
#
_entry.id   AF-A0AAW7I2F7-F1
#
_cell.length_a   1.000
_cell.length_b   1.000
_cell.length_c   1.000
_cell.angle_alpha   90.00
_cell.angle_beta   90.00
_cell.angle_gamma   90.00
#
_symmetry.space_group_name_H-M   'P 1'
#
loop_
_entity.id
_entity.type
_entity.pdbx_description
1 polymer ?
#
loop_
_entity_poly.entity_id
_entity_poly.type
_entity_poly.pdbx_seq_one_letter_code
_entity_poly.pdbx_strand_id
1 'polypeptide(L)'
;MTLHTTEMPSMTALNASTRQRLRQLREFLGMSRPKFAAQLDIPPTTLKNYELGYREIGGGLLLRIINTPGLSDYAVWLMKGSLIIPEQVRPAHPN
;
A
#
# COMPACT_ATOMS: atom_id res chain seq x y z
N MET A 1 5.54 34.34 14.60
CA MET A 1 4.77 33.10 14.34
C MET A 1 5.09 32.64 12.94
N THR A 2 6.06 31.74 12.78
CA THR A 2 6.39 31.12 11.50
C THR A 2 5.33 30.08 11.17
N LEU A 3 4.56 30.32 10.11
CA LEU A 3 3.71 29.32 9.51
C LEU A 3 4.62 28.23 8.95
N HIS A 4 4.69 27.08 9.62
CA HIS A 4 5.27 25.89 9.02
C HIS A 4 4.31 25.43 7.92
N THR A 5 4.53 25.89 6.70
CA THR A 5 3.96 25.26 5.50
C THR A 5 4.39 23.81 5.55
N THR A 6 3.50 22.91 5.95
CA THR A 6 3.77 21.48 5.90
C THR A 6 3.74 21.13 4.42
N GLU A 7 4.89 21.18 3.76
CA GLU A 7 5.02 20.79 2.35
C GLU A 7 4.48 19.37 2.22
N MET A 8 3.46 19.20 1.38
CA MET A 8 2.89 17.87 1.14
C MET A 8 4.01 16.96 0.60
N PRO A 9 4.12 15.73 1.10
CA PRO A 9 5.14 14.81 0.63
C PRO A 9 4.96 14.59 -0.89
N SER A 10 6.08 14.61 -1.62
CA SER A 10 6.07 14.38 -3.06
C SER A 10 5.56 12.97 -3.37
N MET A 11 5.02 12.77 -4.58
CA MET A 11 4.56 11.45 -5.03
C MET A 11 5.68 10.40 -4.94
N THR A 12 6.91 10.76 -5.29
CA THR A 12 8.08 9.90 -5.15
C THR A 12 8.32 9.46 -3.71
N ALA A 13 8.21 10.39 -2.74
CA ALA A 13 8.39 10.08 -1.33
C ALA A 13 7.28 9.14 -0.81
N LEU A 14 6.02 9.42 -1.18
CA LEU A 14 4.89 8.54 -0.85
C LEU A 14 5.04 7.13 -1.45
N ASN A 15 5.52 7.03 -2.70
CA ASN A 15 5.76 5.73 -3.34
C ASN A 15 6.87 4.97 -2.60
N ALA A 16 7.96 5.66 -2.23
CA ALA A 16 9.08 5.09 -1.48
C ALA A 16 8.66 4.53 -0.12
N SER A 17 7.84 5.26 0.65
CA SER A 17 7.30 4.74 1.92
C SER A 17 6.33 3.59 1.71
N THR A 18 5.53 3.61 0.65
CA THR A 18 4.56 2.55 0.32
C THR A 18 5.26 1.25 -0.07
N ARG A 19 6.32 1.29 -0.90
CA ARG A 19 7.09 0.08 -1.27
C ARG A 19 7.81 -0.53 -0.07
N GLN A 20 8.29 0.28 0.88
CA GLN A 20 8.91 -0.22 2.10
C GLN A 20 7.90 -0.99 2.95
N ARG A 21 6.68 -0.44 3.09
CA ARG A 21 5.59 -1.11 3.81
C ARG A 21 5.09 -2.35 3.08
N LEU A 22 5.08 -2.36 1.75
CA LEU A 22 4.75 -3.57 0.98
C LEU A 22 5.69 -4.73 1.32
N ARG A 23 6.99 -4.43 1.38
CA ARG A 23 8.01 -5.40 1.80
C ARG A 23 7.80 -5.86 3.24
N GLN A 24 7.57 -4.92 4.16
CA GLN A 24 7.33 -5.23 5.57
C GLN A 24 6.08 -6.09 5.77
N LEU A 25 5.00 -5.82 5.03
CA LEU A 25 3.78 -6.63 5.07
C LEU A 25 4.06 -8.07 4.66
N ARG A 26 4.80 -8.26 3.56
CA ARG A 26 5.20 -9.61 3.11
C ARG A 26 6.03 -10.34 4.17
N GLU A 27 7.00 -9.65 4.78
CA GLU A 27 7.87 -10.20 5.83
C GLU A 27 7.08 -10.54 7.10
N PHE A 28 6.16 -9.67 7.51
CA PHE A 28 5.25 -9.89 8.64
C PHE A 28 4.36 -11.12 8.44
N LEU A 29 3.85 -11.34 7.23
CA LEU A 29 3.07 -12.52 6.88
C LEU A 29 3.92 -13.80 6.73
N GLY A 30 5.25 -13.71 6.91
CA GLY A 30 6.16 -14.85 6.76
C GLY A 30 6.19 -15.43 5.34
N MET A 31 5.81 -14.64 4.33
CA MET A 31 5.67 -15.13 2.97
C MET A 31 6.93 -14.90 2.14
N SER A 32 7.29 -15.91 1.36
CA SER A 32 8.27 -15.75 0.29
C SER A 32 7.72 -14.82 -0.80
N ARG A 33 8.61 -14.16 -1.55
CA ARG A 33 8.22 -13.31 -2.69
C ARG A 33 7.31 -14.03 -3.69
N PRO A 34 7.60 -15.26 -4.15
CA PRO A 34 6.73 -15.96 -5.09
C PRO A 34 5.33 -16.23 -4.52
N LYS A 35 5.24 -16.63 -3.24
CA LYS A 35 3.95 -16.91 -2.59
C LYS A 35 3.09 -15.65 -2.49
N PHE A 36 3.69 -14.54 -2.06
CA PHE A 36 2.99 -13.26 -1.95
C PHE A 36 2.59 -12.71 -3.34
N ALA A 37 3.45 -12.83 -4.34
CA ALA A 37 3.15 -12.43 -5.71
C ALA A 37 1.99 -13.26 -6.30
N ALA A 38 1.96 -14.58 -6.05
CA ALA A 38 0.87 -15.45 -6.46
C ALA A 38 -0.47 -15.08 -5.78
N GLN A 39 -0.45 -14.74 -4.49
CA GLN A 39 -1.65 -14.28 -3.77
C GLN A 39 -2.21 -12.96 -4.36
N LEU A 40 -1.33 -12.11 -4.87
CA LEU A 40 -1.70 -10.87 -5.57
C LEU A 40 -1.93 -11.09 -7.07
N ASP A 41 -1.75 -12.30 -7.60
CA ASP A 41 -1.87 -12.61 -9.03
C ASP A 41 -1.00 -11.70 -9.91
N ILE A 42 0.23 -11.46 -9.48
CA ILE A 42 1.23 -10.72 -10.23
C ILE A 42 2.50 -11.56 -10.42
N PRO A 43 3.29 -11.30 -11.47
CA PRO A 43 4.58 -11.96 -11.62
C PRO A 43 5.51 -11.66 -10.42
N PRO A 44 6.29 -12.64 -9.91
CA PRO A 44 7.26 -12.42 -8.85
C PRO A 44 8.31 -11.34 -9.18
N THR A 45 8.66 -11.22 -10.47
CA THR A 45 9.54 -10.17 -10.98
C THR A 45 8.91 -8.78 -10.86
N THR A 46 7.60 -8.65 -11.10
CA THR A 46 6.85 -7.40 -10.91
C THR A 46 6.83 -6.99 -9.45
N LEU A 47 6.56 -7.91 -8.52
CA LEU A 47 6.64 -7.65 -7.08
C LEU A 47 8.06 -7.19 -6.67
N LYS A 48 9.10 -7.90 -7.15
CA LYS A 48 10.50 -7.53 -6.91
C LYS A 48 10.78 -6.10 -7.38
N ASN A 49 10.29 -5.71 -8.55
CA ASN A 49 10.51 -4.38 -9.11
C ASN A 49 9.83 -3.28 -8.28
N TYR A 50 8.65 -3.53 -7.73
CA TYR A 50 8.00 -2.60 -6.80
C TYR A 50 8.80 -2.43 -5.51
N GLU A 51 9.21 -3.53 -4.87
CA GLU A 51 9.97 -3.47 -3.61
C GLU A 51 11.33 -2.77 -3.78
N LEU A 52 12.02 -3.02 -4.90
CA LEU A 52 13.31 -2.41 -5.21
C LEU A 52 13.20 -0.98 -5.76
N GLY A 53 12.00 -0.52 -6.13
CA GLY A 53 11.78 0.82 -6.68
C GLY A 53 12.14 0.97 -8.15
N TYR A 54 12.35 -0.13 -8.88
CA TYR A 54 12.50 -0.11 -10.35
C TYR A 54 11.19 0.22 -11.06
N ARG A 55 10.07 0.04 -10.36
CA ARG A 55 8.73 0.40 -10.84
C ARG A 55 7.96 1.06 -9.71
N GLU A 56 7.27 2.15 -10.02
CA GLU A 56 6.35 2.78 -9.07
C GLU A 56 5.14 1.89 -8.80
N ILE A 57 4.73 1.84 -7.54
CA ILE A 57 3.46 1.22 -7.17
C ILE A 57 2.32 2.06 -7.74
N GLY A 58 1.56 1.46 -8.65
CA GLY A 58 0.35 2.06 -9.23
C GLY A 58 -0.93 1.61 -8.51
N GLY A 59 -2.03 2.30 -8.81
CA GLY A 59 -3.35 2.01 -8.24
C GLY A 59 -3.83 0.56 -8.45
N GLY A 60 -3.47 -0.07 -9.56
CA GLY A 60 -3.84 -1.46 -9.83
C GLY A 60 -3.34 -2.46 -8.78
N LEU A 61 -2.11 -2.29 -8.26
CA LEU A 61 -1.60 -3.12 -7.18
C LEU A 61 -2.36 -2.89 -5.88
N LEU A 62 -2.65 -1.62 -5.56
CA LEU A 62 -3.38 -1.25 -4.35
C LEU A 62 -4.80 -1.82 -4.38
N LEU A 63 -5.50 -1.72 -5.51
CA LEU A 63 -6.82 -2.33 -5.71
C LEU A 63 -6.76 -3.84 -5.50
N ARG A 64 -5.73 -4.51 -6.01
CA ARG A 64 -5.54 -5.95 -5.81
C ARG A 64 -5.41 -6.28 -4.32
N ILE A 65 -4.53 -5.57 -3.60
CA ILE A 65 -4.31 -5.76 -2.16
C ILE A 65 -5.60 -5.55 -1.36
N ILE A 66 -6.36 -4.48 -1.66
CA ILE A 66 -7.62 -4.17 -0.97
C ILE A 66 -8.66 -5.27 -1.19
N ASN A 67 -8.69 -5.89 -2.37
CA ASN A 67 -9.68 -6.91 -2.72
C ASN A 67 -9.20 -8.35 -2.43
N THR A 68 -7.97 -8.53 -1.95
CA THR A 68 -7.45 -9.86 -1.59
C THR A 68 -7.83 -10.20 -0.14
N PRO A 69 -8.55 -11.31 0.10
CA PRO A 69 -8.87 -11.76 1.45
C PRO A 69 -7.62 -11.90 2.33
N GLY A 70 -7.68 -11.36 3.54
CA GLY A 70 -6.58 -11.34 4.50
C GLY A 70 -5.50 -10.28 4.25
N LEU A 71 -5.55 -9.54 3.13
CA LEU A 71 -4.69 -8.37 2.90
C LEU A 71 -5.45 -7.04 3.03
N SER A 72 -6.77 -7.06 2.87
CA SER A 72 -7.65 -5.89 2.98
C SER A 72 -7.44 -5.09 4.27
N ASP A 73 -7.30 -5.78 5.41
CA ASP A 73 -7.09 -5.17 6.74
C ASP A 73 -5.80 -4.33 6.82
N TYR A 74 -4.79 -4.70 6.02
CA TYR A 74 -3.50 -4.01 6.01
C TYR A 74 -3.43 -2.89 4.98
N ALA A 75 -4.43 -2.73 4.10
CA ALA A 75 -4.36 -1.79 2.99
C ALA A 75 -4.25 -0.32 3.44
N VAL A 76 -4.97 0.06 4.50
CA VAL A 76 -4.90 1.42 5.05
C VAL A 76 -3.51 1.69 5.64
N TRP A 77 -2.96 0.73 6.39
CA TRP A 77 -1.60 0.84 6.91
C TRP A 77 -0.55 0.88 5.79
N LEU A 78 -0.73 0.08 4.74
CA LEU A 78 0.14 0.04 3.57
C LEU A 78 0.20 1.39 2.83
N MET A 79 -0.91 2.13 2.77
CA MET A 79 -1.00 3.42 2.07
C MET A 79 -0.63 4.61 2.96
N LYS A 80 -1.12 4.65 4.21
CA LYS A 80 -0.96 5.79 5.14
C LYS A 80 0.15 5.65 6.19
N GLY A 81 0.47 4.42 6.58
CA GLY A 81 1.52 4.11 7.56
C GLY A 81 0.99 4.17 9.00
N SER A 82 -0.32 4.39 9.12
CA SER A 82 -1.07 4.45 10.35
C SER A 82 -2.34 3.63 10.18
N LEU A 83 -2.69 2.88 11.23
CA LEU A 83 -3.91 2.08 11.32
C LEU A 83 -5.16 2.94 11.61
N ILE A 84 -5.05 4.27 11.66
CA ILE A 84 -6.21 5.14 11.84
C ILE A 84 -7.02 5.13 10.54
N ILE A 85 -7.94 4.16 10.48
CA ILE A 85 -9.10 4.13 9.61
C ILE A 85 -10.01 5.23 10.16
N PRO A 86 -10.27 6.32 9.42
CA PRO A 86 -11.36 7.22 9.82
C PRO A 86 -12.62 6.37 9.94
N GLU A 87 -13.39 6.56 11.01
CA GLU A 87 -14.69 5.88 11.20
C GLU A 87 -15.41 5.80 9.86
N GLN A 88 -15.85 4.59 9.46
CA GLN A 88 -16.41 4.33 8.13
C GLN A 88 -17.40 5.44 7.78
N VAL A 89 -16.97 6.38 6.95
CA VAL A 89 -17.85 7.37 6.35
C VAL A 89 -18.60 6.59 5.30
N ARG A 90 -19.68 5.91 5.71
CA ARG A 90 -20.67 5.42 4.74
C ARG A 90 -21.13 6.68 4.02
N PRO A 91 -20.84 6.87 2.72
CA PRO A 91 -21.48 7.96 2.00
C PRO A 91 -22.97 7.69 2.14
N ALA A 92 -23.70 8.57 2.83
CA ALA A 92 -25.14 8.51 2.86
C ALA A 92 -25.56 8.51 1.40
N HIS A 93 -26.13 7.41 0.93
CA HIS A 93 -26.67 7.33 -0.42
C HIS A 93 -27.84 8.32 -0.45
N PRO A 94 -27.81 9.42 -1.23
CA PRO A 94 -29.03 10.13 -1.49
C PRO A 94 -29.91 9.20 -2.35
N ASN A 95 -31.02 8.75 -1.78
CA ASN A 95 -32.12 8.13 -2.54
C ASN A 95 -32.64 9.09 -3.61
#